data_AF-A0AAD3CHH7-F1
#
_entry.id   AF-A0AAD3CHH7-F1
#
_cell.length_a   1.000
_cell.length_b   1.000
_cell.length_c   1.000
_cell.angle_alpha   90.00
_cell.angle_beta   90.00
_cell.angle_gamma   90.00
#
_symmetry.space_group_name_H-M   'P 1'
#
loop_
_entity.id
_entity.type
_entity.pdbx_description
1 polymer ?
#
loop_
_entity_poly.entity_id
_entity_poly.type
_entity_poly.pdbx_seq_one_letter_code
_entity_poly.pdbx_strand_id
1 'polypeptide(L)'
;MASRPSTTKRSGKGRMQKSRNGNSKRRNNQKQGNIKSSPKPTMKKIFTLEEISKMTIPQAIQESSSSHQLLETSRRMWLPSDENLAPHLKTQRIHHEKRIKAASQLLQKLGDCLGNEVGVKYHSEIWMQASENGLKRAILAASIPFVKDGVDDLDSIDGKNVCMTLEGLHSIIGFTLPNSSSKDMQELDSDIVECIIRLVSWADDLAWSLPMHEVCQVRWAIKGIHSRIGHLLYDENDLHNINSVIENLDLRVSKLPFDIIPSCIDWNKEVDDNIMGRLLDDIPFNFDIITTRTGDKVEERRGTSWVAADDIGALAYSGKMMTPHPLPDIVSQAMRRVEEYMIEHESNEQIELCCDTIGSFFDCALCNHYPNEDSACKFHTDPEHGTLWHRLTCVVSAGDSEVRKFAFRPIPQMNEWTKYETKKGRNAAIPKKPDDAIIPAVIPLFPGDVVKMDNECNDLFHHAVYGGQSLGSSIPSRQSDGRVSLVFKKAIDRGNGKKGHGRGRSTRRL
;
A
#
# COMPACT_ATOMS: atom_id res chain seq x y z
N MET A 1 63.15 -18.65 8.08
CA MET A 1 64.56 -18.84 7.66
C MET A 1 64.58 -19.68 6.39
N ALA A 2 65.38 -19.26 5.40
CA ALA A 2 66.02 -20.01 4.28
C ALA A 2 65.55 -21.45 3.98
N SER A 3 65.45 -21.99 2.76
CA SER A 3 65.83 -21.59 1.40
C SER A 3 65.44 -22.76 0.45
N ARG A 4 65.09 -22.41 -0.80
CA ARG A 4 65.14 -23.12 -2.13
C ARG A 4 66.11 -24.35 -2.30
N PRO A 5 66.22 -25.05 -3.47
CA PRO A 5 65.50 -25.02 -4.79
C PRO A 5 65.33 -26.40 -5.52
N SER A 6 64.71 -26.41 -6.73
CA SER A 6 65.24 -26.96 -8.04
C SER A 6 64.05 -27.31 -8.97
N THR A 7 63.78 -26.69 -10.14
CA THR A 7 64.44 -26.55 -11.47
C THR A 7 64.37 -27.75 -12.43
N THR A 8 63.61 -27.59 -13.52
CA THR A 8 63.88 -28.03 -14.92
C THR A 8 62.84 -27.31 -15.81
N LYS A 9 63.10 -26.32 -16.70
CA LYS A 9 63.97 -26.12 -17.89
C LYS A 9 63.73 -27.07 -19.07
N ARG A 10 63.10 -26.54 -20.14
CA ARG A 10 63.60 -26.51 -21.55
C ARG A 10 62.60 -25.77 -22.47
N SER A 11 62.97 -24.60 -23.01
CA SER A 11 63.48 -24.33 -24.39
C SER A 11 62.34 -24.05 -25.39
N GLY A 12 62.26 -22.96 -26.15
CA GLY A 12 63.22 -21.90 -26.51
C GLY A 12 63.33 -21.80 -28.03
N LYS A 13 63.29 -20.56 -28.55
CA LYS A 13 63.54 -20.04 -29.92
C LYS A 13 62.29 -19.91 -30.83
N GLY A 14 62.03 -18.78 -31.49
CA GLY A 14 62.70 -17.48 -31.55
C GLY A 14 62.34 -16.70 -32.83
N ARG A 15 62.62 -15.38 -32.81
CA ARG A 15 62.77 -14.43 -33.96
C ARG A 15 61.47 -14.04 -34.72
N MET A 16 61.27 -12.82 -35.22
CA MET A 16 62.11 -11.62 -35.35
C MET A 16 61.22 -10.40 -35.62
N GLN A 17 61.60 -9.21 -35.11
CA GLN A 17 61.03 -7.92 -35.48
C GLN A 17 61.29 -7.57 -36.96
N LYS A 18 60.32 -6.93 -37.62
CA LYS A 18 60.57 -5.86 -38.59
C LYS A 18 59.53 -4.76 -38.46
N SER A 19 60.03 -3.55 -38.26
CA SER A 19 59.31 -2.28 -38.35
C SER A 19 58.98 -1.96 -39.82
N ARG A 20 57.88 -1.25 -40.05
CA ARG A 20 57.74 -0.29 -41.15
C ARG A 20 56.61 0.71 -40.87
N ASN A 21 57.00 1.97 -40.83
CA ASN A 21 56.12 3.14 -40.84
C ASN A 21 55.27 3.18 -42.11
N GLY A 22 54.03 3.65 -41.97
CA GLY A 22 53.15 3.99 -43.08
C GLY A 22 52.01 4.89 -42.60
N ASN A 23 52.19 6.20 -42.73
CA ASN A 23 51.15 7.22 -42.66
C ASN A 23 49.96 6.88 -43.56
N SER A 24 48.72 7.08 -43.10
CA SER A 24 47.64 7.71 -43.88
C SER A 24 46.25 7.55 -43.24
N LYS A 25 45.60 8.71 -43.05
CA LYS A 25 44.14 8.97 -43.04
C LYS A 25 43.33 8.55 -41.80
N ARG A 26 43.27 9.52 -40.87
CA ARG A 26 42.12 9.79 -40.00
C ARG A 26 40.82 9.79 -40.83
N ARG A 27 39.94 8.82 -40.59
CA ARG A 27 38.50 8.92 -40.88
C ARG A 27 37.79 9.27 -39.58
N ASN A 28 37.29 10.50 -39.50
CA ASN A 28 36.31 10.92 -38.51
C ASN A 28 35.02 10.12 -38.74
N ASN A 29 34.74 9.14 -37.89
CA ASN A 29 33.38 8.64 -37.71
C ASN A 29 32.81 9.27 -36.43
N GLN A 30 32.16 10.41 -36.60
CA GLN A 30 31.15 10.89 -35.65
C GLN A 30 30.05 9.82 -35.57
N LYS A 31 30.10 8.98 -34.54
CA LYS A 31 28.91 8.27 -34.07
C LYS A 31 28.07 9.31 -33.34
N GLN A 32 27.13 9.93 -34.05
CA GLN A 32 25.96 10.55 -33.42
C GLN A 32 25.30 9.46 -32.58
N GLY A 33 25.32 9.64 -31.27
CA GLY A 33 24.55 8.81 -30.35
C GLY A 33 23.08 8.99 -30.68
N ASN A 34 22.45 7.93 -31.20
CA ASN A 34 21.00 7.81 -31.18
C ASN A 34 20.56 7.79 -29.72
N ILE A 35 20.24 8.97 -29.20
CA ILE A 35 19.42 9.12 -28.01
C ILE A 35 18.10 8.45 -28.38
N LYS A 36 17.88 7.23 -27.88
CA LYS A 36 16.57 6.58 -27.92
C LYS A 36 15.63 7.50 -27.16
N SER A 37 14.90 8.33 -27.89
CA SER A 37 13.74 9.05 -27.39
C SER A 37 12.84 8.01 -26.71
N SER A 38 12.53 8.24 -25.45
CA SER A 38 11.49 7.52 -24.74
C SER A 38 10.23 7.45 -25.62
N PRO A 39 9.54 6.30 -25.69
CA PRO A 39 8.33 6.18 -26.50
C PRO A 39 7.33 7.23 -26.02
N LYS A 40 6.86 8.06 -26.94
CA LYS A 40 5.77 9.02 -26.66
C LYS A 40 4.56 8.23 -26.15
N PRO A 41 3.87 8.69 -25.09
CA PRO A 41 2.67 8.01 -24.61
C PRO A 41 1.63 8.00 -25.72
N THR A 42 1.33 6.81 -26.25
CA THR A 42 0.16 6.60 -27.12
C THR A 42 -1.09 6.88 -26.30
N MET A 43 -1.85 7.91 -26.68
CA MET A 43 -3.16 8.18 -26.09
C MET A 43 -4.01 6.91 -26.20
N LYS A 44 -4.42 6.37 -25.05
CA LYS A 44 -5.35 5.23 -25.02
C LYS A 44 -6.67 5.70 -25.65
N LYS A 45 -7.23 4.90 -26.56
CA LYS A 45 -8.55 5.16 -27.12
C LYS A 45 -9.58 5.09 -26.00
N ILE A 46 -10.39 6.14 -25.83
CA ILE A 46 -11.54 6.13 -24.91
C ILE A 46 -12.73 5.56 -25.69
N PHE A 47 -13.34 4.51 -25.15
CA PHE A 47 -14.50 3.85 -25.77
C PHE A 47 -15.80 4.39 -25.19
N THR A 48 -16.86 4.43 -26.00
CA THR A 48 -18.22 4.75 -25.53
C THR A 48 -18.85 3.55 -24.80
N LEU A 49 -19.92 3.78 -24.02
CA LEU A 49 -20.68 2.70 -23.39
C LEU A 49 -21.23 1.70 -24.42
N GLU A 50 -21.66 2.19 -25.59
CA GLU A 50 -22.16 1.34 -26.67
C GLU A 50 -21.04 0.49 -27.29
N GLU A 51 -19.82 1.02 -27.39
CA GLU A 51 -18.66 0.23 -27.82
C GLU A 51 -18.30 -0.83 -26.76
N ILE A 52 -18.27 -0.45 -25.48
CA ILE A 52 -17.98 -1.36 -24.36
C ILE A 52 -19.03 -2.49 -24.27
N SER A 53 -20.31 -2.18 -24.47
CA SER A 53 -21.40 -3.17 -24.40
C SER A 53 -21.30 -4.25 -25.49
N LYS A 54 -20.64 -3.95 -26.61
CA LYS A 54 -20.39 -4.89 -27.72
C LYS A 54 -19.14 -5.76 -27.49
N MET A 55 -18.27 -5.40 -26.56
CA MET A 55 -17.06 -6.19 -26.26
C MET A 55 -17.37 -7.44 -25.42
N THR A 56 -16.46 -8.41 -25.45
CA THR A 56 -16.49 -9.51 -24.46
C THR A 56 -16.27 -8.95 -23.05
N ILE A 57 -16.77 -9.60 -21.99
CA ILE A 57 -16.61 -9.12 -20.60
C ILE A 57 -15.14 -8.85 -20.25
N PRO A 58 -14.18 -9.75 -20.50
CA PRO A 58 -12.76 -9.48 -20.18
C PRO A 58 -12.20 -8.27 -20.92
N GLN A 59 -12.57 -8.10 -22.20
CA GLN A 59 -12.14 -6.95 -23.00
C GLN A 59 -12.79 -5.65 -22.51
N ALA A 60 -14.09 -5.67 -22.21
CA ALA A 60 -14.80 -4.54 -21.63
C ALA A 60 -14.12 -4.10 -20.33
N ILE A 61 -13.84 -5.04 -19.41
CA ILE A 61 -13.10 -4.75 -18.17
C ILE A 61 -11.77 -4.10 -18.49
N GLN A 62 -10.98 -4.64 -19.42
CA GLN A 62 -9.66 -4.10 -19.76
C GLN A 62 -9.72 -2.69 -20.36
N GLU A 63 -10.70 -2.40 -21.21
CA GLU A 63 -10.82 -1.15 -21.96
C GLU A 63 -11.61 -0.06 -21.22
N SER A 64 -12.40 -0.40 -20.19
CA SER A 64 -13.14 0.60 -19.41
C SER A 64 -12.21 1.64 -18.78
N SER A 65 -12.57 2.92 -18.87
CA SER A 65 -11.81 4.04 -18.28
C SER A 65 -12.55 4.71 -17.12
N SER A 66 -13.77 4.29 -16.80
CA SER A 66 -14.57 4.85 -15.70
C SER A 66 -15.31 3.79 -14.88
N SER A 67 -15.68 4.17 -13.66
CA SER A 67 -16.52 3.38 -12.74
C SER A 67 -17.85 3.00 -13.39
N HIS A 68 -18.49 3.94 -14.09
CA HIS A 68 -19.77 3.72 -14.76
C HIS A 68 -19.69 2.65 -15.86
N GLN A 69 -18.62 2.62 -16.66
CA GLN A 69 -18.43 1.57 -17.68
C GLN A 69 -18.22 0.19 -17.06
N LEU A 70 -17.55 0.12 -15.91
CA LEU A 70 -17.35 -1.12 -15.17
C LEU A 70 -18.65 -1.63 -14.55
N LEU A 71 -19.44 -0.74 -13.96
CA LEU A 71 -20.77 -1.05 -13.43
C LEU A 71 -21.72 -1.55 -14.55
N GLU A 72 -21.71 -0.94 -15.73
CA GLU A 72 -22.47 -1.47 -16.87
C GLU A 72 -21.95 -2.83 -17.36
N THR A 73 -20.64 -3.03 -17.30
CA THR A 73 -20.04 -4.32 -17.65
C THR A 73 -20.45 -5.40 -16.65
N SER A 74 -20.55 -5.09 -15.35
CA SER A 74 -20.92 -6.08 -14.34
C SER A 74 -22.37 -6.53 -14.45
N ARG A 75 -23.29 -5.68 -14.93
CA ARG A 75 -24.68 -6.08 -15.21
C ARG A 75 -24.79 -7.25 -16.19
N ARG A 76 -23.78 -7.44 -17.04
CA ARG A 76 -23.72 -8.51 -18.05
C ARG A 76 -23.11 -9.80 -17.54
N MET A 77 -22.58 -9.82 -16.31
CA MET A 77 -21.97 -11.01 -15.72
C MET A 77 -23.04 -12.04 -15.38
N TRP A 78 -22.96 -13.23 -15.93
CA TRP A 78 -23.93 -14.27 -15.63
C TRP A 78 -23.76 -14.81 -14.20
N LEU A 79 -24.86 -15.22 -13.59
CA LEU A 79 -24.92 -15.91 -12.29
C LEU A 79 -25.51 -17.32 -12.48
N PRO A 80 -25.10 -18.34 -11.71
CA PRO A 80 -25.68 -19.69 -11.84
C PRO A 80 -27.21 -19.76 -11.68
N SER A 81 -27.78 -18.81 -10.92
CA SER A 81 -29.21 -18.64 -10.68
C SER A 81 -29.97 -18.01 -11.84
N ASP A 82 -29.31 -17.52 -12.89
CA ASP A 82 -29.97 -16.91 -14.04
C ASP A 82 -30.89 -17.94 -14.76
N GLU A 83 -32.15 -17.55 -14.99
CA GLU A 83 -33.19 -18.42 -15.55
C GLU A 83 -32.82 -18.98 -16.92
N ASN A 84 -32.31 -18.13 -17.81
CA ASN A 84 -32.02 -18.45 -19.20
C ASN A 84 -30.53 -18.73 -19.48
N LEU A 85 -29.78 -19.12 -18.45
CA LEU A 85 -28.35 -19.38 -18.59
C LEU A 85 -28.09 -20.71 -19.30
N ALA A 86 -27.23 -20.68 -20.32
CA ALA A 86 -26.87 -21.85 -21.11
C ALA A 86 -26.35 -23.00 -20.21
N PRO A 87 -26.81 -24.26 -20.40
CA PRO A 87 -26.51 -25.36 -19.48
C PRO A 87 -25.02 -25.62 -19.22
N HIS A 88 -24.17 -25.41 -20.23
CA HIS A 88 -22.73 -25.61 -20.11
C HIS A 88 -22.07 -24.59 -19.16
N LEU A 89 -22.64 -23.39 -18.99
CA LEU A 89 -22.14 -22.39 -18.05
C LEU A 89 -22.44 -22.77 -16.60
N LYS A 90 -23.51 -23.53 -16.34
CA LYS A 90 -23.88 -24.04 -15.00
C LYS A 90 -23.07 -25.28 -14.59
N THR A 91 -22.69 -26.11 -15.56
CA THR A 91 -22.21 -27.48 -15.30
C THR A 91 -20.70 -27.65 -15.46
N GLN A 92 -20.01 -26.71 -16.11
CA GLN A 92 -18.58 -26.81 -16.36
C GLN A 92 -17.78 -25.85 -15.47
N ARG A 93 -16.89 -26.44 -14.66
CA ARG A 93 -15.99 -25.73 -13.74
C ARG A 93 -15.22 -24.58 -14.38
N ILE A 94 -14.69 -24.77 -15.60
CA ILE A 94 -13.88 -23.75 -16.31
C ILE A 94 -14.63 -22.43 -16.53
N HIS A 95 -15.97 -22.48 -16.68
CA HIS A 95 -16.76 -21.26 -16.86
C HIS A 95 -16.94 -20.51 -15.54
N HIS A 96 -17.13 -21.23 -14.43
CA HIS A 96 -17.16 -20.63 -13.09
C HIS A 96 -15.83 -19.96 -12.75
N GLU A 97 -14.70 -20.64 -13.00
CA GLU A 97 -13.37 -20.07 -12.78
C GLU A 97 -13.15 -18.78 -13.61
N LYS A 98 -13.57 -18.78 -14.88
CA LYS A 98 -13.51 -17.58 -15.74
C LYS A 98 -14.41 -16.45 -15.24
N ARG A 99 -15.61 -16.77 -14.74
CA ARG A 99 -16.53 -15.78 -14.16
C ARG A 99 -15.92 -15.14 -12.92
N ILE A 100 -15.48 -15.94 -11.96
CA ILE A 100 -14.87 -15.47 -10.71
C ILE A 100 -13.68 -14.57 -11.05
N LYS A 101 -12.76 -15.04 -11.89
CA LYS A 101 -11.61 -14.25 -12.34
C LYS A 101 -12.00 -12.90 -12.97
N ALA A 102 -12.99 -12.89 -13.87
CA ALA A 102 -13.44 -11.65 -14.50
C ALA A 102 -14.10 -10.71 -13.48
N ALA A 103 -14.90 -11.23 -12.56
CA ALA A 103 -15.53 -10.45 -11.49
C ALA A 103 -14.50 -9.84 -10.53
N SER A 104 -13.50 -10.62 -10.09
CA SER A 104 -12.40 -10.12 -9.24
C SER A 104 -11.58 -9.04 -9.94
N GLN A 105 -11.27 -9.21 -11.23
CA GLN A 105 -10.59 -8.18 -12.03
C GLN A 105 -11.42 -6.90 -12.18
N LEU A 106 -12.75 -7.04 -12.37
CA LEU A 106 -13.66 -5.91 -12.45
C LEU A 106 -13.70 -5.14 -11.13
N LEU A 107 -13.87 -5.82 -10.00
CA LEU A 107 -13.96 -5.18 -8.68
C LEU A 107 -12.66 -4.46 -8.31
N GLN A 108 -11.51 -5.08 -8.57
CA GLN A 108 -10.21 -4.43 -8.38
C GLN A 108 -10.09 -3.16 -9.23
N LYS A 109 -10.44 -3.25 -10.52
CA LYS A 109 -10.35 -2.11 -11.44
C LYS A 109 -11.39 -1.03 -11.11
N LEU A 110 -12.56 -1.40 -10.59
CA LEU A 110 -13.58 -0.45 -10.14
C LEU A 110 -13.06 0.36 -8.95
N GLY A 111 -12.42 -0.29 -7.98
CA GLY A 111 -11.72 0.39 -6.89
C GLY A 111 -10.63 1.36 -7.39
N ASP A 112 -9.80 0.93 -8.34
CA ASP A 112 -8.79 1.81 -8.95
C ASP A 112 -9.42 2.99 -9.73
N CYS A 113 -10.53 2.79 -10.45
CA CYS A 113 -11.22 3.85 -11.18
C CYS A 113 -11.85 4.89 -10.24
N LEU A 114 -12.52 4.44 -9.17
CA LEU A 114 -13.13 5.34 -8.19
C LEU A 114 -12.09 6.27 -7.55
N GLY A 115 -10.90 5.75 -7.27
CA GLY A 115 -9.80 6.56 -6.74
C GLY A 115 -9.27 7.64 -7.69
N ASN A 116 -9.54 7.53 -8.99
CA ASN A 116 -9.04 8.45 -10.01
C ASN A 116 -10.10 9.44 -10.51
N GLU A 117 -11.37 9.25 -10.15
CA GLU A 117 -12.48 10.14 -10.51
C GLU A 117 -12.58 11.37 -9.56
N VAL A 118 -11.45 11.76 -8.94
CA VAL A 118 -11.32 12.77 -7.87
C VAL A 118 -12.02 14.08 -8.23
N GLY A 119 -13.00 14.45 -7.41
CA GLY A 119 -13.80 15.68 -7.55
C GLY A 119 -15.29 15.50 -7.29
N VAL A 120 -15.78 14.27 -7.16
CA VAL A 120 -17.18 13.96 -6.85
C VAL A 120 -17.28 13.48 -5.41
N LYS A 121 -18.23 14.07 -4.67
CA LYS A 121 -18.62 13.66 -3.32
C LYS A 121 -18.77 12.14 -3.25
N TYR A 122 -18.41 11.57 -2.09
CA TYR A 122 -18.57 10.17 -1.71
C TYR A 122 -19.73 9.49 -2.47
N HIS A 123 -19.40 8.50 -3.30
CA HIS A 123 -20.37 7.78 -4.12
C HIS A 123 -21.13 6.74 -3.29
N SER A 124 -21.73 7.14 -2.17
CA SER A 124 -22.60 6.25 -1.37
C SER A 124 -23.74 5.67 -2.21
N GLU A 125 -24.16 6.38 -3.26
CA GLU A 125 -25.12 5.93 -4.29
C GLU A 125 -24.73 4.58 -4.93
N ILE A 126 -23.42 4.28 -5.05
CA ILE A 126 -22.96 3.00 -5.59
C ILE A 126 -23.44 1.82 -4.72
N TRP A 127 -23.51 2.00 -3.41
CA TRP A 127 -24.01 0.98 -2.49
C TRP A 127 -25.53 1.00 -2.39
N MET A 128 -26.13 2.19 -2.30
CA MET A 128 -27.60 2.33 -2.23
C MET A 128 -28.31 1.78 -3.48
N GLN A 129 -27.64 1.84 -4.64
CA GLN A 129 -28.14 1.31 -5.90
C GLN A 129 -27.43 0.01 -6.30
N ALA A 130 -26.76 -0.71 -5.38
CA ALA A 130 -25.93 -1.87 -5.73
C ALA A 130 -26.69 -2.94 -6.54
N SER A 131 -27.98 -3.11 -6.25
CA SER A 131 -28.88 -4.03 -6.97
C SER A 131 -29.22 -3.57 -8.38
N GLU A 132 -29.22 -2.25 -8.63
CA GLU A 132 -29.59 -1.66 -9.91
C GLU A 132 -28.36 -1.37 -10.78
N ASN A 133 -27.23 -0.97 -10.19
CA ASN A 133 -26.03 -0.52 -10.90
C ASN A 133 -25.08 -1.66 -11.28
N GLY A 134 -25.37 -2.90 -10.87
CA GLY A 134 -24.57 -4.08 -11.21
C GLY A 134 -23.44 -4.39 -10.23
N LEU A 135 -23.22 -3.60 -9.19
CA LEU A 135 -22.22 -3.91 -8.15
C LEU A 135 -22.56 -5.23 -7.46
N LYS A 136 -23.82 -5.42 -7.02
CA LYS A 136 -24.29 -6.67 -6.41
C LYS A 136 -23.96 -7.87 -7.29
N ARG A 137 -24.19 -7.75 -8.61
CA ARG A 137 -23.94 -8.81 -9.59
C ARG A 137 -22.45 -9.15 -9.71
N ALA A 138 -21.55 -8.16 -9.66
CA ALA A 138 -20.11 -8.41 -9.65
C ALA A 138 -19.67 -9.16 -8.37
N ILE A 139 -20.19 -8.75 -7.21
CA ILE A 139 -19.86 -9.36 -5.92
C ILE A 139 -20.31 -10.83 -5.90
N LEU A 140 -21.56 -11.10 -6.29
CA LEU A 140 -22.10 -12.46 -6.44
C LEU A 140 -21.30 -13.30 -7.44
N ALA A 141 -20.94 -12.72 -8.59
CA ALA A 141 -20.17 -13.43 -9.60
C ALA A 141 -18.78 -13.86 -9.11
N ALA A 142 -18.17 -13.11 -8.18
CA ALA A 142 -16.89 -13.41 -7.56
C ALA A 142 -16.98 -14.39 -6.38
N SER A 143 -18.11 -14.45 -5.68
CA SER A 143 -18.27 -15.21 -4.42
C SER A 143 -19.02 -16.54 -4.55
N ILE A 144 -19.73 -16.79 -5.66
CA ILE A 144 -20.43 -18.05 -5.86
C ILE A 144 -19.44 -19.08 -6.41
N PRO A 145 -19.18 -20.22 -5.72
CA PRO A 145 -18.24 -21.23 -6.19
C PRO A 145 -18.83 -22.09 -7.32
N PHE A 146 -18.06 -23.07 -7.79
CA PHE A 146 -18.61 -24.19 -8.56
C PHE A 146 -19.19 -25.23 -7.60
N VAL A 147 -20.39 -25.75 -7.90
CA VAL A 147 -21.02 -26.80 -7.09
C VAL A 147 -20.83 -28.13 -7.80
N LYS A 148 -20.15 -29.07 -7.14
CA LYS A 148 -19.94 -30.44 -7.63
C LYS A 148 -20.68 -31.40 -6.70
N ASP A 149 -21.57 -32.20 -7.27
CA ASP A 149 -22.36 -33.20 -6.53
C ASP A 149 -23.18 -32.60 -5.35
N GLY A 150 -23.61 -31.35 -5.48
CA GLY A 150 -24.37 -30.64 -4.45
C GLY A 150 -23.53 -30.02 -3.33
N VAL A 151 -22.20 -30.07 -3.43
CA VAL A 151 -21.26 -29.47 -2.48
C VAL A 151 -20.38 -28.44 -3.19
N ASP A 152 -20.03 -27.36 -2.49
CA ASP A 152 -19.10 -26.35 -3.01
C ASP A 152 -17.71 -26.97 -3.26
N ASP A 153 -17.22 -26.88 -4.50
CA ASP A 153 -15.88 -27.31 -4.90
C ASP A 153 -14.87 -26.22 -4.51
N LEU A 154 -14.46 -26.18 -3.24
CA LEU A 154 -13.51 -25.18 -2.74
C LEU A 154 -12.14 -25.29 -3.43
N ASP A 155 -11.77 -26.46 -3.96
CA ASP A 155 -10.56 -26.66 -4.77
C ASP A 155 -10.62 -25.92 -6.12
N SER A 156 -11.79 -25.37 -6.50
CA SER A 156 -11.96 -24.49 -7.66
C SER A 156 -11.69 -23.02 -7.37
N ILE A 157 -11.52 -22.65 -6.11
CA ILE A 157 -11.30 -21.27 -5.69
C ILE A 157 -9.81 -20.96 -5.78
N ASP A 158 -9.46 -20.12 -6.76
CA ASP A 158 -8.13 -19.55 -6.86
C ASP A 158 -7.98 -18.42 -5.83
N GLY A 159 -7.12 -18.62 -4.83
CA GLY A 159 -6.91 -17.65 -3.76
C GLY A 159 -6.46 -16.28 -4.24
N LYS A 160 -5.81 -16.19 -5.41
CA LYS A 160 -5.48 -14.91 -6.01
C LYS A 160 -6.73 -14.09 -6.34
N ASN A 161 -7.79 -14.74 -6.84
CA ASN A 161 -9.04 -14.06 -7.16
C ASN A 161 -9.77 -13.61 -5.89
N VAL A 162 -9.69 -14.38 -4.80
CA VAL A 162 -10.23 -13.98 -3.48
C VAL A 162 -9.50 -12.73 -2.97
N CYS A 163 -8.17 -12.72 -2.96
CA CYS A 163 -7.37 -11.55 -2.57
C CYS A 163 -7.72 -10.32 -3.42
N MET A 164 -7.72 -10.45 -4.75
CA MET A 164 -8.09 -9.36 -5.66
C MET A 164 -9.50 -8.82 -5.42
N THR A 165 -10.45 -9.71 -5.08
CA THR A 165 -11.83 -9.32 -4.80
C THR A 165 -11.90 -8.50 -3.51
N LEU A 166 -11.27 -8.96 -2.44
CA LEU A 166 -11.27 -8.28 -1.14
C LEU A 166 -10.47 -6.96 -1.18
N GLU A 167 -9.34 -6.91 -1.88
CA GLU A 167 -8.59 -5.67 -2.11
C GLU A 167 -9.40 -4.64 -2.92
N GLY A 168 -10.11 -5.11 -3.95
CA GLY A 168 -11.04 -4.29 -4.73
C GLY A 168 -12.20 -3.77 -3.88
N LEU A 169 -12.82 -4.63 -3.07
CA LEU A 169 -13.90 -4.25 -2.16
C LEU A 169 -13.44 -3.26 -1.10
N HIS A 170 -12.30 -3.50 -0.47
CA HIS A 170 -11.68 -2.54 0.46
C HIS A 170 -11.50 -1.17 -0.20
N SER A 171 -11.04 -1.16 -1.46
CA SER A 171 -10.86 0.08 -2.21
C SER A 171 -12.19 0.78 -2.49
N ILE A 172 -13.18 0.06 -3.01
CA ILE A 172 -14.52 0.61 -3.28
C ILE A 172 -15.10 1.19 -1.99
N ILE A 173 -15.13 0.40 -0.90
CA ILE A 173 -15.65 0.82 0.40
C ILE A 173 -14.91 2.07 0.89
N GLY A 174 -13.59 2.09 0.88
CA GLY A 174 -12.81 3.24 1.34
C GLY A 174 -13.06 4.54 0.54
N PHE A 175 -13.33 4.45 -0.76
CA PHE A 175 -13.67 5.63 -1.59
C PHE A 175 -15.14 6.08 -1.45
N THR A 176 -16.05 5.15 -1.17
CA THR A 176 -17.49 5.45 -1.09
C THR A 176 -18.00 5.71 0.33
N LEU A 177 -17.31 5.18 1.34
CA LEU A 177 -17.66 5.14 2.75
C LEU A 177 -16.37 5.36 3.57
N PRO A 178 -15.72 6.52 3.45
CA PRO A 178 -14.37 6.74 4.02
C PRO A 178 -14.32 6.69 5.55
N ASN A 179 -15.43 7.01 6.20
CA ASN A 179 -15.52 7.23 7.64
C ASN A 179 -15.67 5.92 8.42
N SER A 180 -15.09 5.89 9.63
CA SER A 180 -15.26 4.79 10.57
C SER A 180 -16.74 4.63 10.95
N SER A 181 -17.27 3.41 10.85
CA SER A 181 -18.70 3.12 11.11
C SER A 181 -19.60 4.13 10.38
N SER A 182 -19.57 4.14 9.05
CA SER A 182 -20.36 5.05 8.22
C SER A 182 -21.86 4.90 8.54
N LYS A 183 -22.38 5.70 9.48
CA LYS A 183 -23.80 5.73 9.88
C LYS A 183 -24.73 6.10 8.72
N ASP A 184 -24.14 6.62 7.64
CA ASP A 184 -24.83 6.90 6.39
C ASP A 184 -25.37 5.64 5.71
N MET A 185 -24.83 4.46 6.06
CA MET A 185 -25.33 3.16 5.58
C MET A 185 -25.84 2.34 6.77
N GLN A 186 -27.18 2.28 6.88
CA GLN A 186 -27.88 1.55 7.95
C GLN A 186 -28.16 0.09 7.58
N GLU A 187 -28.29 -0.20 6.28
CA GLU A 187 -28.59 -1.53 5.78
C GLU A 187 -27.76 -1.81 4.53
N LEU A 188 -27.37 -3.07 4.36
CA LEU A 188 -26.74 -3.59 3.15
C LEU A 188 -27.55 -4.80 2.68
N ASP A 189 -27.64 -4.98 1.36
CA ASP A 189 -28.32 -6.13 0.77
C ASP A 189 -27.76 -7.44 1.35
N SER A 190 -28.64 -8.31 1.83
CA SER A 190 -28.28 -9.54 2.54
C SER A 190 -27.39 -10.46 1.71
N ASP A 191 -27.59 -10.50 0.38
CA ASP A 191 -26.78 -11.33 -0.50
C ASP A 191 -25.34 -10.77 -0.58
N ILE A 192 -25.19 -9.44 -0.57
CA ILE A 192 -23.86 -8.80 -0.54
C ILE A 192 -23.16 -9.14 0.77
N VAL A 193 -23.86 -9.03 1.91
CA VAL A 193 -23.32 -9.38 3.23
C VAL A 193 -22.82 -10.82 3.24
N GLU A 194 -23.65 -11.77 2.82
CA GLU A 194 -23.28 -13.19 2.76
C GLU A 194 -22.05 -13.42 1.87
N CYS A 195 -21.99 -12.75 0.72
CA CYS A 195 -20.86 -12.85 -0.19
C CYS A 195 -19.56 -12.34 0.43
N ILE A 196 -19.59 -11.22 1.15
CA ILE A 196 -18.40 -10.65 1.79
C ILE A 196 -17.92 -11.57 2.91
N ILE A 197 -18.81 -12.04 3.79
CA ILE A 197 -18.47 -12.98 4.88
C ILE A 197 -17.84 -14.25 4.30
N ARG A 198 -18.42 -14.80 3.24
CA ARG A 198 -17.89 -15.98 2.55
C ARG A 198 -16.48 -15.74 1.99
N LEU A 199 -16.25 -14.60 1.33
CA LEU A 199 -14.93 -14.24 0.80
C LEU A 199 -13.90 -14.08 1.92
N VAL A 200 -14.28 -13.49 3.06
CA VAL A 200 -13.42 -13.38 4.25
C VAL A 200 -13.04 -14.75 4.78
N SER A 201 -14.02 -15.65 4.96
CA SER A 201 -13.79 -17.02 5.40
C SER A 201 -12.86 -17.79 4.44
N TRP A 202 -13.07 -17.67 3.12
CA TRP A 202 -12.19 -18.29 2.13
C TRP A 202 -10.77 -17.75 2.20
N ALA A 203 -10.59 -16.44 2.39
CA ALA A 203 -9.26 -15.85 2.52
C ALA A 203 -8.52 -16.40 3.75
N ASP A 204 -9.23 -16.64 4.85
CA ASP A 204 -8.65 -17.24 6.05
C ASP A 204 -8.29 -18.72 5.86
N ASP A 205 -9.17 -19.51 5.24
CA ASP A 205 -8.90 -20.92 4.91
C ASP A 205 -7.69 -21.05 3.97
N LEU A 206 -7.58 -20.14 3.00
CA LEU A 206 -6.49 -20.08 2.03
C LEU A 206 -5.21 -19.48 2.61
N ALA A 207 -5.23 -18.94 3.83
CA ALA A 207 -4.12 -18.19 4.43
C ALA A 207 -2.80 -18.96 4.40
N TRP A 208 -2.79 -20.30 4.42
CA TRP A 208 -1.55 -21.10 4.39
C TRP A 208 -0.99 -21.36 2.99
N SER A 209 -1.83 -21.23 1.96
CA SER A 209 -1.46 -21.45 0.56
C SER A 209 -0.92 -20.20 -0.13
N LEU A 210 -1.27 -19.02 0.40
CA LEU A 210 -0.88 -17.73 -0.17
C LEU A 210 0.61 -17.40 0.07
N PRO A 211 1.25 -16.57 -0.76
CA PRO A 211 2.48 -15.87 -0.40
C PRO A 211 2.26 -14.90 0.78
N MET A 212 3.28 -14.69 1.61
CA MET A 212 3.19 -13.81 2.80
C MET A 212 2.77 -12.36 2.45
N HIS A 213 3.27 -11.82 1.34
CA HIS A 213 2.91 -10.47 0.91
C HIS A 213 1.43 -10.35 0.53
N GLU A 214 0.83 -11.40 -0.06
CA GLU A 214 -0.61 -11.45 -0.33
C GLU A 214 -1.41 -11.61 0.96
N VAL A 215 -0.94 -12.44 1.91
CA VAL A 215 -1.55 -12.56 3.24
C VAL A 215 -1.61 -11.22 3.97
N CYS A 216 -0.53 -10.43 3.93
CA CYS A 216 -0.53 -9.09 4.52
C CYS A 216 -1.61 -8.21 3.86
N GLN A 217 -1.64 -8.18 2.53
CA GLN A 217 -2.58 -7.35 1.76
C GLN A 217 -4.03 -7.72 2.01
N VAL A 218 -4.38 -9.00 1.90
CA VAL A 218 -5.77 -9.45 2.10
C VAL A 218 -6.21 -9.25 3.54
N ARG A 219 -5.35 -9.52 4.53
CA ARG A 219 -5.68 -9.28 5.94
C ARG A 219 -5.98 -7.81 6.19
N TRP A 220 -5.14 -6.91 5.69
CA TRP A 220 -5.37 -5.48 5.85
C TRP A 220 -6.62 -5.01 5.10
N ALA A 221 -6.89 -5.55 3.90
CA ALA A 221 -8.12 -5.28 3.18
C ALA A 221 -9.36 -5.69 4.00
N ILE A 222 -9.35 -6.89 4.60
CA ILE A 222 -10.43 -7.37 5.47
C ILE A 222 -10.59 -6.46 6.69
N LYS A 223 -9.51 -6.08 7.36
CA LYS A 223 -9.58 -5.15 8.51
C LYS A 223 -10.14 -3.79 8.10
N GLY A 224 -9.80 -3.28 6.92
CA GLY A 224 -10.31 -2.02 6.39
C GLY A 224 -11.76 -2.07 5.92
N ILE A 225 -12.24 -3.24 5.48
CA ILE A 225 -13.67 -3.52 5.24
C ILE A 225 -14.40 -3.51 6.58
N HIS A 226 -13.87 -4.27 7.56
CA HIS A 226 -14.46 -4.41 8.89
C HIS A 226 -14.55 -3.06 9.63
N SER A 227 -13.52 -2.21 9.56
CA SER A 227 -13.53 -0.91 10.24
C SER A 227 -14.62 0.06 9.73
N ARG A 228 -15.10 -0.14 8.49
CA ARG A 228 -16.06 0.76 7.83
C ARG A 228 -17.49 0.22 7.81
N ILE A 229 -17.64 -1.08 7.59
CA ILE A 229 -18.94 -1.74 7.43
C ILE A 229 -19.12 -2.98 8.30
N GLY A 230 -18.21 -3.25 9.25
CA GLY A 230 -18.28 -4.43 10.11
C GLY A 230 -19.62 -4.59 10.83
N HIS A 231 -20.23 -3.47 11.25
CA HIS A 231 -21.53 -3.43 11.93
C HIS A 231 -22.70 -3.90 11.05
N LEU A 232 -22.50 -3.97 9.73
CA LEU A 232 -23.46 -4.51 8.76
C LEU A 232 -23.15 -5.96 8.40
N LEU A 233 -21.95 -6.45 8.74
CA LEU A 233 -21.50 -7.81 8.41
C LEU A 233 -21.70 -8.78 9.58
N TYR A 234 -21.57 -8.28 10.81
CA TYR A 234 -21.60 -9.11 12.01
C TYR A 234 -22.53 -8.47 13.05
N ASP A 235 -23.19 -9.31 13.84
CA ASP A 235 -23.97 -8.85 14.99
C ASP A 235 -23.06 -8.12 15.99
N GLU A 236 -23.62 -7.20 16.79
CA GLU A 236 -22.85 -6.37 17.75
C GLU A 236 -21.95 -7.19 18.70
N ASN A 237 -22.35 -8.41 19.04
CA ASN A 237 -21.56 -9.31 19.89
C ASN A 237 -20.34 -9.93 19.16
N ASP A 238 -20.43 -10.09 17.85
CA ASP A 238 -19.36 -10.64 16.99
C ASP A 238 -18.47 -9.55 16.39
N LEU A 239 -18.96 -8.31 16.36
CA LEU A 239 -18.27 -7.13 15.83
C LEU A 239 -16.91 -6.87 16.49
N HIS A 240 -16.75 -7.24 17.75
CA HIS A 240 -15.49 -7.08 18.47
C HIS A 240 -14.44 -8.15 18.16
N ASN A 241 -14.79 -9.18 17.38
CA ASN A 241 -13.94 -10.35 17.22
C ASN A 241 -13.64 -10.69 15.75
N ILE A 242 -13.40 -9.69 14.89
CA ILE A 242 -12.87 -9.96 13.54
C ILE A 242 -11.64 -10.88 13.58
N ASN A 243 -10.81 -10.76 14.62
CA ASN A 243 -9.62 -11.59 14.82
C ASN A 243 -9.96 -13.10 15.01
N SER A 244 -11.15 -13.46 15.49
CA SER A 244 -11.59 -14.87 15.48
C SER A 244 -12.05 -15.35 14.11
N VAL A 245 -12.56 -14.45 13.27
CA VAL A 245 -12.99 -14.75 11.91
C VAL A 245 -11.79 -14.94 10.97
N ILE A 246 -10.67 -14.25 11.24
CA ILE A 246 -9.43 -14.33 10.45
C ILE A 246 -8.22 -14.87 11.21
N GLU A 247 -8.44 -15.86 12.09
CA GLU A 247 -7.42 -16.41 12.99
C GLU A 247 -6.16 -16.88 12.24
N ASN A 248 -6.32 -17.57 11.09
CA ASN A 248 -5.15 -18.08 10.36
C ASN A 248 -4.34 -16.94 9.72
N LEU A 249 -5.00 -15.92 9.18
CA LEU A 249 -4.34 -14.73 8.65
C LEU A 249 -3.59 -13.98 9.77
N ASP A 250 -4.24 -13.73 10.91
CA ASP A 250 -3.64 -13.06 12.06
C ASP A 250 -2.43 -13.84 12.60
N LEU A 251 -2.59 -15.14 12.82
CA LEU A 251 -1.51 -16.00 13.30
C LEU A 251 -0.30 -15.95 12.36
N ARG A 252 -0.53 -15.91 11.05
CA ARG A 252 0.54 -15.94 10.05
C ARG A 252 1.32 -14.63 9.99
N VAL A 253 0.69 -13.48 10.21
CA VAL A 253 1.37 -12.18 10.21
C VAL A 253 1.85 -11.73 11.59
N SER A 254 1.44 -12.40 12.67
CA SER A 254 1.69 -12.01 14.08
C SER A 254 3.14 -11.67 14.45
N LYS A 255 4.12 -12.15 13.69
CA LYS A 255 5.55 -11.91 13.92
C LYS A 255 6.12 -10.75 13.12
N LEU A 256 5.36 -10.18 12.20
CA LEU A 256 5.83 -9.06 11.40
C LEU A 256 6.01 -7.83 12.30
N PRO A 257 7.08 -7.05 12.11
CA PRO A 257 7.35 -5.88 12.93
C PRO A 257 6.56 -4.65 12.48
N PHE A 258 5.47 -4.83 11.74
CA PHE A 258 4.62 -3.75 11.26
C PHE A 258 3.18 -4.24 11.10
N ASP A 259 2.23 -3.32 11.20
CA ASP A 259 0.82 -3.57 10.90
C ASP A 259 0.14 -2.31 10.35
N ILE A 260 -1.10 -2.43 9.90
CA ILE A 260 -1.97 -1.32 9.52
C ILE A 260 -3.21 -1.37 10.40
N ILE A 261 -3.53 -0.22 10.95
CA ILE A 261 -4.71 0.04 11.77
C ILE A 261 -5.65 0.91 10.92
N PRO A 262 -6.67 0.30 10.27
CA PRO A 262 -7.57 1.04 9.41
C PRO A 262 -8.49 1.93 10.23
N SER A 263 -8.79 3.12 9.72
CA SER A 263 -9.75 4.05 10.33
C SER A 263 -9.49 4.34 11.82
N CYS A 264 -8.22 4.39 12.23
CA CYS A 264 -7.81 4.70 13.61
C CYS A 264 -8.24 6.11 14.03
N ILE A 265 -8.23 7.05 13.07
CA ILE A 265 -8.61 8.44 13.24
C ILE A 265 -9.78 8.75 12.33
N ASP A 266 -10.88 9.25 12.89
CA ASP A 266 -12.00 9.77 12.09
C ASP A 266 -11.87 11.28 11.94
N TRP A 267 -11.15 11.72 10.92
CA TRP A 267 -10.83 13.15 10.71
C TRP A 267 -12.07 14.07 10.67
N ASN A 268 -13.21 13.56 10.20
CA ASN A 268 -14.46 14.31 10.13
C ASN A 268 -15.13 14.48 11.51
N LYS A 269 -15.03 13.46 12.39
CA LYS A 269 -15.56 13.56 13.76
C LYS A 269 -14.61 14.31 14.70
N GLU A 270 -13.31 14.12 14.51
CA GLU A 270 -12.31 14.48 15.51
C GLU A 270 -11.77 15.90 15.32
N VAL A 271 -11.78 16.46 14.10
CA VAL A 271 -11.07 17.71 13.82
C VAL A 271 -11.92 18.75 13.08
N ASP A 272 -12.26 18.51 11.80
CA ASP A 272 -12.97 19.48 10.93
C ASP A 272 -13.32 18.86 9.55
N ASP A 273 -14.38 19.35 8.91
CA ASP A 273 -14.73 19.04 7.51
C ASP A 273 -13.65 19.53 6.52
N ASN A 274 -12.85 20.55 6.89
CA ASN A 274 -11.71 21.03 6.09
C ASN A 274 -10.35 20.64 6.69
N ILE A 275 -10.18 19.35 7.02
CA ILE A 275 -8.94 18.83 7.61
C ILE A 275 -7.69 19.17 6.77
N MET A 276 -7.79 19.08 5.45
CA MET A 276 -6.64 19.28 4.57
C MET A 276 -6.18 20.73 4.57
N GLY A 277 -7.11 21.69 4.48
CA GLY A 277 -6.78 23.12 4.59
C GLY A 277 -6.09 23.43 5.92
N ARG A 278 -6.62 22.93 7.04
CA ARG A 278 -6.00 23.12 8.36
C ARG A 278 -4.59 22.53 8.45
N LEU A 279 -4.38 21.33 7.94
CA LEU A 279 -3.04 20.71 7.94
C LEU A 279 -2.04 21.54 7.12
N LEU A 280 -2.47 22.10 5.99
CA LEU A 280 -1.60 22.93 5.13
C LEU A 280 -1.33 24.32 5.73
N ASP A 281 -2.28 24.88 6.48
CA ASP A 281 -2.13 26.17 7.15
C ASP A 281 -1.27 26.07 8.42
N ASP A 282 -1.48 25.04 9.23
CA ASP A 282 -0.83 24.89 10.54
C ASP A 282 0.59 24.29 10.45
N ILE A 283 0.88 23.51 9.40
CA ILE A 283 2.19 22.85 9.23
C ILE A 283 3.05 23.61 8.22
N PRO A 284 4.25 24.08 8.60
CA PRO A 284 5.12 24.84 7.71
C PRO A 284 5.89 23.89 6.77
N PHE A 285 5.23 23.42 5.71
CA PHE A 285 5.85 22.55 4.71
C PHE A 285 6.89 23.30 3.86
N ASN A 286 8.04 22.65 3.65
CA ASN A 286 9.11 23.15 2.79
C ASN A 286 9.42 22.18 1.65
N PHE A 287 9.59 22.70 0.44
CA PHE A 287 10.00 21.97 -0.75
C PHE A 287 11.50 22.20 -0.97
N ASP A 288 12.31 21.26 -0.48
CA ASP A 288 13.76 21.40 -0.46
C ASP A 288 14.43 20.89 -1.75
N ILE A 289 15.63 21.40 -2.02
CA ILE A 289 16.52 20.84 -3.05
C ILE A 289 17.47 19.84 -2.37
N ILE A 290 17.32 18.56 -2.71
CA ILE A 290 18.21 17.50 -2.23
C ILE A 290 19.32 17.21 -3.24
N THR A 291 20.45 16.71 -2.73
CA THR A 291 21.54 16.21 -3.57
C THR A 291 21.44 14.69 -3.67
N THR A 292 21.28 14.16 -4.88
CA THR A 292 21.22 12.72 -5.11
C THR A 292 22.57 12.06 -4.87
N ARG A 293 22.60 10.72 -4.81
CA ARG A 293 23.85 9.95 -4.72
C ARG A 293 24.83 10.22 -5.88
N THR A 294 24.32 10.65 -7.04
CA THR A 294 25.13 11.03 -8.21
C THR A 294 25.66 12.47 -8.13
N GLY A 295 25.26 13.24 -7.11
CA GLY A 295 25.65 14.63 -6.92
C GLY A 295 24.70 15.63 -7.59
N ASP A 296 23.63 15.17 -8.23
CA ASP A 296 22.66 16.03 -8.90
C ASP A 296 21.76 16.72 -7.88
N LYS A 297 21.41 17.98 -8.15
CA LYS A 297 20.43 18.73 -7.35
C LYS A 297 19.04 18.51 -7.91
N VAL A 298 18.15 17.98 -7.10
CA VAL A 298 16.76 17.69 -7.48
C VAL A 298 15.84 18.31 -6.43
N GLU A 299 14.83 19.04 -6.90
CA GLU A 299 13.75 19.52 -6.05
C GLU A 299 12.92 18.34 -5.56
N GLU A 300 12.73 18.23 -4.24
CA GLU A 300 11.80 17.27 -3.67
C GLU A 300 10.40 17.62 -4.14
N ARG A 301 9.72 16.66 -4.76
CA ARG A 301 8.34 16.82 -5.22
C ARG A 301 7.32 16.86 -4.06
N ARG A 302 7.75 16.47 -2.86
CA ARG A 302 6.96 16.48 -1.63
C ARG A 302 7.41 17.62 -0.73
N GLY A 303 6.45 18.24 -0.05
CA GLY A 303 6.73 19.16 1.04
C GLY A 303 7.10 18.35 2.29
N THR A 304 8.06 18.83 3.08
CA THR A 304 8.44 18.19 4.35
C THR A 304 8.51 19.22 5.47
N SER A 305 8.11 18.84 6.68
CA SER A 305 8.26 19.64 7.88
C SER A 305 8.60 18.77 9.08
N TRP A 306 9.47 19.24 9.96
CA TRP A 306 9.78 18.59 11.23
C TRP A 306 9.17 19.42 12.34
N VAL A 307 8.16 18.87 13.01
CA VAL A 307 7.45 19.53 14.12
C VAL A 307 7.68 18.74 15.40
N ALA A 308 7.87 19.43 16.52
CA ALA A 308 8.19 18.76 17.77
C ALA A 308 7.79 19.57 18.99
N ALA A 309 7.57 18.86 20.10
CA ALA A 309 7.44 19.45 21.42
C ALA A 309 8.72 20.21 21.81
N ASP A 310 8.61 21.00 22.87
CA ASP A 310 9.76 21.70 23.45
C ASP A 310 10.89 20.71 23.80
N ASP A 311 12.12 21.19 23.74
CA ASP A 311 13.36 20.44 24.02
C ASP A 311 13.72 19.29 23.06
N ILE A 312 12.93 19.05 22.01
CA ILE A 312 13.29 18.14 20.92
C ILE A 312 14.15 18.86 19.88
N GLY A 313 15.25 18.21 19.49
CA GLY A 313 16.22 18.69 18.53
C GLY A 313 15.83 18.49 17.06
N ALA A 314 16.80 18.69 16.19
CA ALA A 314 16.66 18.53 14.75
C ALA A 314 16.53 17.05 14.33
N LEU A 315 16.00 16.83 13.13
CA LEU A 315 15.96 15.53 12.45
C LEU A 315 16.98 15.49 11.31
N ALA A 316 17.84 14.48 11.28
CA ALA A 316 18.66 14.18 10.10
C ALA A 316 17.83 13.31 9.14
N TYR A 317 17.49 13.83 7.96
CA TYR A 317 16.68 13.12 6.98
C TYR A 317 17.15 13.43 5.57
N SER A 318 17.30 12.42 4.71
CA SER A 318 17.67 12.60 3.28
C SER A 318 18.93 13.48 3.06
N GLY A 319 19.90 13.38 3.98
CA GLY A 319 21.15 14.17 3.92
C GLY A 319 21.03 15.63 4.39
N LYS A 320 19.85 16.10 4.80
CA LYS A 320 19.60 17.43 5.39
C LYS A 320 19.34 17.34 6.90
N MET A 321 19.55 18.46 7.58
CA MET A 321 19.17 18.67 8.99
C MET A 321 17.92 19.54 9.02
N MET A 322 16.81 18.99 9.50
CA MET A 322 15.53 19.70 9.61
C MET A 322 15.39 20.27 11.02
N THR A 323 15.35 21.59 11.13
CA THR A 323 15.13 22.30 12.41
C THR A 323 13.68 22.08 12.85
N PRO A 324 13.41 21.83 14.15
CA PRO A 324 12.06 21.62 14.64
C PRO A 324 11.27 22.94 14.63
N HIS A 325 10.06 22.86 14.12
CA HIS A 325 8.99 23.82 14.34
C HIS A 325 8.17 23.44 15.58
N PRO A 326 7.47 24.39 16.23
CA PRO A 326 6.54 24.06 17.31
C PRO A 326 5.51 23.02 16.86
N LEU A 327 5.17 22.07 17.73
CA LEU A 327 4.18 21.03 17.47
C LEU A 327 2.78 21.64 17.32
N PRO A 328 2.12 21.55 16.15
CA PRO A 328 0.75 22.05 15.98
C PRO A 328 -0.26 21.19 16.75
N ASP A 329 -1.33 21.81 17.24
CA ASP A 329 -2.38 21.13 18.01
C ASP A 329 -3.04 19.98 17.24
N ILE A 330 -3.30 20.18 15.95
CA ILE A 330 -3.87 19.16 15.06
C ILE A 330 -2.99 17.90 14.96
N VAL A 331 -1.67 18.07 14.99
CA VAL A 331 -0.72 16.94 14.98
C VAL A 331 -0.68 16.28 16.35
N SER A 332 -0.68 17.07 17.42
CA SER A 332 -0.69 16.55 18.80
C SER A 332 -1.97 15.76 19.12
N GLN A 333 -3.13 16.24 18.68
CA GLN A 333 -4.42 15.54 18.83
C GLN A 333 -4.41 14.20 18.11
N ALA A 334 -3.91 14.17 16.87
CA ALA A 334 -3.76 12.92 16.12
C ALA A 334 -2.78 11.94 16.81
N MET A 335 -1.71 12.43 17.45
CA MET A 335 -0.84 11.58 18.29
C MET A 335 -1.59 10.97 19.46
N ARG A 336 -2.37 11.77 20.20
CA ARG A 336 -3.17 11.28 21.34
C ARG A 336 -4.14 10.19 20.89
N ARG A 337 -4.83 10.38 19.77
CA ARG A 337 -5.78 9.40 19.25
C ARG A 337 -5.14 8.06 18.91
N VAL A 338 -3.95 8.08 18.31
CA VAL A 338 -3.21 6.85 18.02
C VAL A 338 -2.78 6.14 19.30
N GLU A 339 -2.34 6.88 20.32
CA GLU A 339 -1.97 6.30 21.61
C GLU A 339 -3.17 5.68 22.33
N GLU A 340 -4.30 6.38 22.41
CA GLU A 340 -5.56 5.87 22.96
C GLU A 340 -5.95 4.56 22.27
N TYR A 341 -5.94 4.54 20.94
CA TYR A 341 -6.26 3.34 20.17
C TYR A 341 -5.34 2.17 20.54
N MET A 342 -4.03 2.41 20.61
CA MET A 342 -3.05 1.37 20.95
C MET A 342 -3.18 0.85 22.38
N ILE A 343 -3.54 1.71 23.33
CA ILE A 343 -3.80 1.31 24.71
C ILE A 343 -5.06 0.42 24.77
N GLU A 344 -6.16 0.88 24.18
CA GLU A 344 -7.45 0.20 24.22
C GLU A 344 -7.44 -1.15 23.49
N HIS A 345 -6.76 -1.26 22.35
CA HIS A 345 -6.90 -2.40 21.44
C HIS A 345 -5.68 -3.32 21.37
N GLU A 346 -4.49 -2.84 21.75
CA GLU A 346 -3.25 -3.64 21.69
C GLU A 346 -2.62 -3.91 23.07
N SER A 347 -3.16 -3.33 24.15
CA SER A 347 -2.61 -3.44 25.51
C SER A 347 -1.11 -3.12 25.56
N ASN A 348 -0.71 -2.04 24.89
CA ASN A 348 0.70 -1.66 24.80
C ASN A 348 1.20 -1.02 26.11
N GLU A 349 1.72 -1.85 27.01
CA GLU A 349 2.20 -1.47 28.35
C GLU A 349 3.20 -0.29 28.34
N GLN A 350 4.03 -0.17 27.29
CA GLN A 350 5.01 0.92 27.20
C GLN A 350 4.36 2.27 26.89
N ILE A 351 3.35 2.26 26.03
CA ILE A 351 2.57 3.47 25.73
C ILE A 351 1.74 3.84 26.95
N GLU A 352 1.03 2.88 27.53
CA GLU A 352 0.24 3.06 28.75
C GLU A 352 1.07 3.68 29.87
N LEU A 353 2.22 3.08 30.20
CA LEU A 353 3.12 3.59 31.22
C LEU A 353 3.63 5.01 30.90
N CYS A 354 3.99 5.30 29.64
CA CYS A 354 4.41 6.64 29.26
C CYS A 354 3.28 7.66 29.38
N CYS A 355 2.07 7.31 28.96
CA CYS A 355 0.90 8.19 29.03
C CYS A 355 0.52 8.46 30.48
N ASP A 356 0.57 7.46 31.36
CA ASP A 356 0.28 7.62 32.78
C ASP A 356 1.32 8.50 33.51
N THR A 357 2.59 8.40 33.11
CA THR A 357 3.69 9.05 33.83
C THR A 357 4.10 10.41 33.25
N ILE A 358 4.01 10.57 31.93
CA ILE A 358 4.51 11.73 31.18
C ILE A 358 3.35 12.43 30.45
N GLY A 359 2.15 11.85 30.42
CA GLY A 359 0.96 12.36 29.73
C GLY A 359 0.94 12.07 28.22
N SER A 360 2.05 11.56 27.67
CA SER A 360 2.21 11.36 26.23
C SER A 360 3.33 10.38 25.86
N PHE A 361 3.14 9.62 24.78
CA PHE A 361 4.19 8.78 24.21
C PHE A 361 4.96 9.49 23.10
N PHE A 362 4.29 9.91 22.02
CA PHE A 362 4.87 10.62 20.89
C PHE A 362 5.07 12.11 21.20
N ASP A 363 6.20 12.65 20.79
CA ASP A 363 6.62 14.04 21.08
C ASP A 363 7.10 14.82 19.84
N CYS A 364 7.15 14.17 18.67
CA CYS A 364 7.56 14.81 17.42
C CYS A 364 7.03 14.09 16.18
N ALA A 365 6.98 14.80 15.05
CA ALA A 365 6.53 14.26 13.78
C ALA A 365 7.31 14.80 12.56
N LEU A 366 7.61 13.89 11.62
CA LEU A 366 7.96 14.26 10.26
C LEU A 366 6.68 14.30 9.42
N CYS A 367 6.25 15.51 9.07
CA CYS A 367 5.09 15.74 8.23
C CYS A 367 5.54 15.75 6.77
N ASN A 368 4.83 15.00 5.91
CA ASN A 368 5.06 14.99 4.47
C ASN A 368 3.79 15.41 3.74
N HIS A 369 3.90 16.32 2.78
CA HIS A 369 2.82 16.73 1.88
C HIS A 369 3.11 16.23 0.46
N TYR A 370 2.17 15.47 -0.09
CA TYR A 370 2.20 14.93 -1.44
C TYR A 370 1.19 15.71 -2.29
N PRO A 371 1.58 16.83 -2.92
CA PRO A 371 0.64 17.76 -3.57
C PRO A 371 0.02 17.24 -4.87
N ASN A 372 0.55 16.16 -5.45
CA ASN A 372 0.11 15.65 -6.75
C ASN A 372 0.55 14.20 -6.97
N GLU A 373 -0.03 13.55 -7.96
CA GLU A 373 0.21 12.15 -8.32
C GLU A 373 1.70 11.79 -8.51
N ASP A 374 2.51 12.74 -8.99
CA ASP A 374 3.95 12.56 -9.23
C ASP A 374 4.81 12.58 -7.96
N SER A 375 4.22 12.99 -6.83
CA SER A 375 4.87 13.03 -5.52
C SER A 375 4.87 11.65 -4.89
N ALA A 376 6.04 11.10 -4.61
CA ALA A 376 6.20 9.74 -4.11
C ALA A 376 7.42 9.64 -3.18
N CYS A 377 7.47 8.57 -2.39
CA CYS A 377 8.63 8.20 -1.58
C CYS A 377 9.16 6.83 -2.04
N LYS A 378 10.41 6.79 -2.51
CA LYS A 378 11.05 5.53 -2.91
C LYS A 378 11.29 4.63 -1.70
N PHE A 379 11.50 3.33 -1.95
CA PHE A 379 11.87 2.38 -0.92
C PHE A 379 13.10 2.86 -0.11
N HIS A 380 12.91 3.01 1.18
CA HIS A 380 13.93 3.47 2.14
C HIS A 380 13.66 2.87 3.53
N THR A 381 14.59 3.11 4.45
CA THR A 381 14.41 2.93 5.89
C THR A 381 14.53 4.28 6.57
N ASP A 382 13.83 4.47 7.67
CA ASP A 382 14.04 5.68 8.46
C ASP A 382 15.31 5.55 9.33
N PRO A 383 16.15 6.60 9.40
CA PRO A 383 17.41 6.53 10.12
C PRO A 383 17.24 6.50 11.65
N GLU A 384 18.25 6.00 12.35
CA GLU A 384 18.52 6.23 13.79
C GLU A 384 17.46 5.71 14.80
N HIS A 385 16.60 4.79 14.38
CA HIS A 385 15.70 4.05 15.26
C HIS A 385 16.48 3.21 16.29
N GLY A 386 16.07 3.29 17.55
CA GLY A 386 16.77 2.69 18.70
C GLY A 386 17.99 3.47 19.20
N THR A 387 18.36 4.59 18.55
CA THR A 387 19.49 5.43 19.00
C THR A 387 19.10 6.86 19.36
N LEU A 388 18.33 7.52 18.49
CA LEU A 388 17.79 8.87 18.72
C LEU A 388 16.27 8.86 18.81
N TRP A 389 15.64 7.93 18.07
CA TRP A 389 14.20 7.78 18.00
C TRP A 389 13.81 6.42 18.54
N HIS A 390 12.71 6.34 19.27
CA HIS A 390 12.13 5.07 19.70
C HIS A 390 11.84 4.17 18.49
N ARG A 391 11.87 2.86 18.67
CA ARG A 391 11.68 1.89 17.57
C ARG A 391 10.25 1.90 17.02
N LEU A 392 9.26 2.17 17.86
CA LEU A 392 7.89 2.44 17.45
C LEU A 392 7.77 3.77 16.69
N THR A 393 7.24 3.70 15.48
CA THR A 393 6.83 4.82 14.62
C THR A 393 5.44 4.55 14.08
N CYS A 394 4.60 5.58 14.04
CA CYS A 394 3.28 5.51 13.41
C CYS A 394 3.19 6.51 12.26
N VAL A 395 2.68 6.07 11.11
CA VAL A 395 2.42 6.94 9.97
C VAL A 395 0.92 7.07 9.78
N VAL A 396 0.40 8.25 10.09
CA VAL A 396 -1.02 8.56 9.88
C VAL A 396 -1.21 9.07 8.46
N SER A 397 -2.21 8.53 7.76
CA SER A 397 -2.67 9.04 6.46
C SER A 397 -3.75 10.11 6.69
N ALA A 398 -3.53 11.31 6.17
CA ALA A 398 -4.40 12.46 6.36
C ALA A 398 -4.71 13.19 5.05
N GLY A 399 -5.81 13.95 5.04
CA GLY A 399 -6.39 14.53 3.83
C GLY A 399 -7.67 13.80 3.42
N ASP A 400 -8.42 14.35 2.49
CA ASP A 400 -9.81 13.96 2.19
C ASP A 400 -9.97 13.29 0.81
N SER A 401 -9.05 13.54 -0.13
CA SER A 401 -9.32 13.30 -1.55
C SER A 401 -8.31 12.42 -2.29
N GLU A 402 -7.09 12.23 -1.77
CA GLU A 402 -6.04 11.47 -2.48
C GLU A 402 -5.52 10.26 -1.67
N VAL A 403 -5.91 9.06 -2.10
CA VAL A 403 -5.46 7.78 -1.54
C VAL A 403 -4.16 7.34 -2.20
N ARG A 404 -3.15 7.03 -1.40
CA ARG A 404 -1.84 6.55 -1.88
C ARG A 404 -1.60 5.12 -1.45
N LYS A 405 -0.93 4.36 -2.32
CA LYS A 405 -0.46 3.02 -1.99
C LYS A 405 0.81 3.10 -1.14
N PHE A 406 0.80 2.45 0.01
CA PHE A 406 1.96 2.24 0.87
C PHE A 406 2.47 0.82 0.67
N ALA A 407 3.79 0.66 0.68
CA ALA A 407 4.41 -0.63 0.38
C ALA A 407 5.49 -0.99 1.37
N PHE A 408 5.53 -2.27 1.76
CA PHE A 408 6.62 -2.89 2.53
C PHE A 408 7.31 -3.98 1.72
N ARG A 409 8.64 -4.04 1.76
CA ARG A 409 9.39 -5.18 1.23
C ARG A 409 10.58 -5.54 2.13
N PRO A 410 10.98 -6.81 2.22
CA PRO A 410 12.21 -7.18 2.91
C PRO A 410 13.43 -6.49 2.30
N ILE A 411 14.38 -6.09 3.15
CA ILE A 411 15.67 -5.59 2.65
C ILE A 411 16.44 -6.77 2.06
N PRO A 412 16.80 -6.73 0.75
CA PRO A 412 17.49 -7.84 0.10
C PRO A 412 18.77 -8.21 0.87
N GLN A 413 19.06 -9.51 0.99
CA GLN A 413 20.23 -10.08 1.69
C GLN A 413 20.22 -9.93 3.22
N MET A 414 19.41 -9.02 3.78
CA MET A 414 19.24 -8.87 5.23
C MET A 414 18.02 -9.63 5.75
N ASN A 415 16.94 -9.64 4.97
CA ASN A 415 15.65 -10.18 5.38
C ASN A 415 14.89 -10.86 4.24
N GLU A 416 13.95 -11.73 4.60
CA GLU A 416 13.04 -12.42 3.69
C GLU A 416 11.72 -12.70 4.40
N TRP A 417 10.61 -12.73 3.64
CA TRP A 417 9.29 -13.05 4.17
C TRP A 417 9.23 -14.37 4.96
N THR A 418 10.03 -15.36 4.55
CA THR A 418 10.10 -16.72 5.15
C THR A 418 10.52 -16.73 6.62
N LYS A 419 11.26 -15.72 7.09
CA LYS A 419 11.73 -15.66 8.49
C LYS A 419 10.59 -15.48 9.50
N TYR A 420 9.48 -14.90 9.05
CA TYR A 420 8.29 -14.63 9.87
C TYR A 420 7.25 -15.74 9.79
N GLU A 421 7.47 -16.73 8.93
CA GLU A 421 6.55 -17.83 8.73
C GLU A 421 6.43 -18.71 9.98
N THR A 422 5.21 -19.17 10.28
CA THR A 422 4.97 -20.10 11.37
C THR A 422 5.46 -21.50 11.02
N LYS A 423 5.53 -22.42 12.00
CA LYS A 423 5.83 -23.84 11.71
C LYS A 423 4.80 -24.44 10.73
N LYS A 424 3.51 -24.13 10.92
CA LYS A 424 2.41 -24.57 10.07
C LYS A 424 2.58 -24.02 8.64
N GLY A 425 2.83 -22.73 8.49
CA GLY A 425 3.03 -22.11 7.17
C GLY A 425 4.26 -22.60 6.42
N ARG A 426 5.35 -22.94 7.11
CA ARG A 426 6.53 -23.55 6.47
C ARG A 426 6.25 -24.94 5.90
N ASN A 427 5.37 -25.71 6.54
CA ASN A 427 5.00 -27.04 6.08
C ASN A 427 3.98 -27.00 4.93
N ALA A 428 3.18 -25.94 4.84
CA ALA A 428 2.18 -25.73 3.80
C ALA A 428 2.74 -24.99 2.56
N ALA A 429 3.92 -24.37 2.66
CA ALA A 429 4.45 -23.51 1.62
C ALA A 429 4.75 -24.26 0.31
N ILE A 430 4.12 -23.80 -0.77
CA ILE A 430 4.43 -24.17 -2.16
C ILE A 430 5.91 -23.79 -2.45
N PRO A 431 6.65 -24.56 -3.26
CA PRO A 431 8.02 -24.21 -3.67
C PRO A 431 8.06 -22.78 -4.25
N LYS A 432 8.72 -21.87 -3.52
CA LYS A 432 8.76 -20.45 -3.85
C LYS A 432 9.63 -20.21 -5.07
N LYS A 433 9.20 -19.31 -5.96
CA LYS A 433 10.13 -18.77 -6.97
C LYS A 433 11.12 -17.83 -6.27
N PRO A 434 12.39 -17.77 -6.68
CA PRO A 434 13.39 -16.90 -6.05
C PRO A 434 12.96 -15.43 -6.00
N ASP A 435 12.19 -14.98 -6.99
CA ASP A 435 11.73 -13.59 -7.11
C ASP A 435 10.63 -13.22 -6.11
N ASP A 436 9.90 -14.20 -5.54
CA ASP A 436 8.80 -13.95 -4.60
C ASP A 436 9.30 -13.47 -3.22
N ALA A 437 10.58 -13.66 -2.93
CA ALA A 437 11.18 -13.35 -1.62
C ALA A 437 11.20 -11.83 -1.32
N ILE A 438 11.13 -10.98 -2.35
CA ILE A 438 11.26 -9.53 -2.23
C ILE A 438 10.06 -8.74 -2.81
N ILE A 439 9.01 -9.44 -3.25
CA ILE A 439 7.78 -8.79 -3.74
C ILE A 439 7.19 -7.96 -2.60
N PRO A 440 6.85 -6.68 -2.83
CA PRO A 440 6.27 -5.85 -1.79
C PRO A 440 4.84 -6.25 -1.47
N ALA A 441 4.46 -6.16 -0.20
CA ALA A 441 3.06 -6.04 0.19
C ALA A 441 2.63 -4.57 -0.03
N VAL A 442 1.55 -4.34 -0.79
CA VAL A 442 1.13 -3.00 -1.21
C VAL A 442 -0.34 -2.79 -0.88
N ILE A 443 -0.70 -1.66 -0.28
CA ILE A 443 -2.10 -1.38 0.05
C ILE A 443 -2.43 0.11 -0.04
N PRO A 444 -3.62 0.50 -0.53
CA PRO A 444 -4.11 1.86 -0.37
C PRO A 444 -4.24 2.25 1.11
N LEU A 445 -3.74 3.42 1.46
CA LEU A 445 -4.01 4.06 2.76
C LEU A 445 -5.06 5.12 2.57
N PHE A 446 -6.21 4.89 3.20
CA PHE A 446 -7.31 5.84 3.26
C PHE A 446 -7.07 6.87 4.36
N PRO A 447 -7.78 8.01 4.33
CA PRO A 447 -7.79 8.95 5.44
C PRO A 447 -8.08 8.25 6.76
N GLY A 448 -7.24 8.50 7.76
CA GLY A 448 -7.39 7.93 9.10
C GLY A 448 -6.71 6.59 9.32
N ASP A 449 -6.23 5.94 8.26
CA ASP A 449 -5.44 4.71 8.39
C ASP A 449 -4.06 5.03 8.98
N VAL A 450 -3.58 4.14 9.87
CA VAL A 450 -2.28 4.27 10.55
C VAL A 450 -1.42 3.08 10.22
N VAL A 451 -0.22 3.35 9.68
CA VAL A 451 0.82 2.34 9.52
C VAL A 451 1.66 2.31 10.81
N LYS A 452 1.66 1.18 11.49
CA LYS A 452 2.51 0.94 12.66
C LYS A 452 3.79 0.23 12.22
N MET A 453 4.93 0.78 12.60
CA MET A 453 6.25 0.15 12.42
C MET A 453 6.94 0.08 13.78
N ASP A 454 7.38 -1.10 14.19
CA ASP A 454 7.95 -1.30 15.53
C ASP A 454 9.21 -2.19 15.47
N ASN A 455 9.88 -2.35 16.62
CA ASN A 455 11.02 -3.25 16.80
C ASN A 455 12.09 -3.04 15.72
N GLU A 456 12.41 -4.09 14.97
CA GLU A 456 13.44 -4.13 13.93
C GLU A 456 12.86 -3.79 12.53
N CYS A 457 11.65 -3.24 12.42
CA CYS A 457 11.03 -2.94 11.12
C CYS A 457 11.94 -2.10 10.22
N ASN A 458 12.44 -0.97 10.74
CA ASN A 458 13.34 -0.08 10.00
C ASN A 458 14.74 -0.67 9.77
N ASP A 459 15.07 -1.81 10.37
CA ASP A 459 16.34 -2.52 10.15
C ASP A 459 16.21 -3.66 9.12
N LEU A 460 14.99 -4.16 8.92
CA LEU A 460 14.72 -5.40 8.18
C LEU A 460 13.79 -5.22 6.97
N PHE A 461 13.05 -4.12 6.88
CA PHE A 461 12.13 -3.82 5.79
C PHE A 461 12.37 -2.42 5.22
N HIS A 462 12.34 -2.32 3.90
CA HIS A 462 12.14 -1.04 3.23
C HIS A 462 10.65 -0.74 3.15
N HIS A 463 10.30 0.53 3.25
CA HIS A 463 8.95 1.00 2.98
C HIS A 463 8.94 2.13 1.93
N ALA A 464 7.81 2.31 1.25
CA ALA A 464 7.62 3.28 0.18
C ALA A 464 6.19 3.83 0.14
N VAL A 465 6.05 5.02 -0.45
CA VAL A 465 4.75 5.63 -0.81
C VAL A 465 4.75 5.80 -2.31
N TYR A 466 3.80 5.18 -3.00
CA TYR A 466 3.68 5.29 -4.44
C TYR A 466 3.02 6.61 -4.85
N GLY A 467 3.30 7.02 -6.09
CA GLY A 467 2.58 8.10 -6.74
C GLY A 467 1.08 7.80 -6.86
N GLY A 468 0.29 8.84 -7.09
CA GLY A 468 -1.13 8.73 -7.42
C GLY A 468 -1.28 8.01 -8.76
N GLN A 469 -2.38 7.29 -8.95
CA GLN A 469 -2.62 6.56 -10.18
C GLN A 469 -3.24 7.48 -11.23
N SER A 470 -2.45 8.12 -12.09
CA SER A 470 -3.01 8.78 -13.26
C SER A 470 -3.52 7.74 -14.26
N LEU A 471 -4.84 7.53 -14.35
CA LEU A 471 -5.43 6.75 -15.46
C LEU A 471 -5.49 7.56 -16.77
N GLY A 472 -4.52 8.44 -17.04
CA GLY A 472 -4.42 9.17 -18.31
C GLY A 472 -5.71 9.92 -18.69
N SER A 473 -6.55 10.25 -17.72
CA SER A 473 -7.77 11.01 -17.92
C SER A 473 -7.35 12.40 -18.41
N SER A 474 -7.70 12.72 -19.64
CA SER A 474 -7.49 14.04 -20.24
C SER A 474 -8.41 15.12 -19.65
N ILE A 475 -9.09 14.81 -18.54
CA ILE A 475 -9.92 15.75 -17.80
C ILE A 475 -8.97 16.46 -16.84
N PRO A 476 -8.85 17.80 -16.88
CA PRO A 476 -8.07 18.52 -15.89
C PRO A 476 -8.65 18.15 -14.51
N SER A 477 -7.92 17.36 -13.73
CA SER A 477 -8.24 17.14 -12.34
C SER A 477 -8.36 18.52 -11.71
N ARG A 478 -9.48 18.82 -11.03
CA ARG A 478 -9.44 19.91 -10.04
C ARG A 478 -8.18 19.66 -9.19
N GLN A 479 -7.40 20.69 -8.92
CA GLN A 479 -6.25 20.59 -8.04
C GLN A 479 -6.74 19.95 -6.73
N SER A 480 -6.44 18.67 -6.55
CA SER A 480 -6.52 18.05 -5.24
C SER A 480 -5.43 18.71 -4.41
N ASP A 481 -5.76 19.10 -3.19
CA ASP A 481 -4.77 19.62 -2.24
C ASP A 481 -3.75 18.54 -1.86
N GLY A 482 -3.97 17.29 -2.31
CA GLY A 482 -3.05 16.17 -2.23
C GLY A 482 -3.29 15.30 -1.02
N ARG A 483 -2.21 14.71 -0.48
CA ARG A 483 -2.23 13.92 0.75
C ARG A 483 -1.19 14.43 1.74
N VAL A 484 -1.53 14.45 3.02
CA VAL A 484 -0.54 14.62 4.10
C VAL A 484 -0.31 13.28 4.79
N SER A 485 0.94 13.00 5.18
CA SER A 485 1.24 11.93 6.14
C SER A 485 2.00 12.46 7.33
N LEU A 486 1.56 12.09 8.52
CA LEU A 486 2.19 12.46 9.78
C LEU A 486 2.97 11.25 10.31
N VAL A 487 4.31 11.33 10.32
CA VAL A 487 5.19 10.26 10.81
C VAL A 487 5.55 10.55 12.26
N PHE A 488 4.79 10.00 13.20
CA PHE A 488 4.97 10.17 14.64
C PHE A 488 6.18 9.43 15.15
N LYS A 489 6.97 10.11 15.98
CA LYS A 489 8.17 9.60 16.61
C LYS A 489 8.19 10.00 18.09
N LYS A 490 8.90 9.19 18.87
CA LYS A 490 9.27 9.50 20.25
C LYS A 490 10.78 9.68 20.32
N ALA A 491 11.24 10.81 20.82
CA ALA A 491 12.67 11.05 20.97
C ALA A 491 13.21 10.37 22.24
N ILE A 492 14.39 9.75 22.12
CA ILE A 492 15.06 9.08 23.24
C ILE A 492 15.92 10.09 24.00
N ASP A 493 15.71 10.20 25.31
CA ASP A 493 16.63 10.95 26.18
C ASP A 493 17.91 10.15 26.39
N ARG A 494 19.05 10.82 26.22
CA ARG A 494 20.39 10.25 26.36
C ARG A 494 21.09 10.72 27.64
N GLY A 495 20.33 11.23 28.61
CA GLY A 495 20.80 11.57 29.96
C GLY A 495 21.38 12.97 30.11
N ASN A 496 21.25 13.83 29.10
CA ASN A 496 21.76 15.21 29.10
C ASN A 496 20.65 16.26 28.87
N GLY A 497 19.38 15.86 28.93
CA GLY A 497 18.23 16.74 28.68
C GLY A 497 18.07 17.23 27.24
N LYS A 498 18.92 16.78 26.30
CA LYS A 498 18.80 17.09 24.86
C LYS A 498 18.37 15.83 24.11
N LYS A 499 17.19 15.87 23.52
CA LYS A 499 16.63 14.82 22.68
C LYS A 499 16.83 15.17 21.20
N GLY A 500 16.98 14.17 20.32
CA GLY A 500 17.23 14.38 18.89
C GLY A 500 18.62 14.97 18.57
N HIS A 501 18.79 15.48 17.34
CA HIS A 501 20.07 16.10 16.94
C HIS A 501 20.22 17.52 17.51
N GLY A 502 21.45 17.91 17.86
CA GLY A 502 21.73 19.27 18.28
C GLY A 502 21.45 20.31 17.17
N ARG A 503 21.08 21.54 17.54
CA ARG A 503 20.83 22.68 16.62
C ARG A 503 22.08 23.17 15.84
N GLY A 504 23.22 22.45 15.90
CA GLY A 504 24.52 22.89 15.39
C GLY A 504 24.92 22.28 14.04
N ARG A 505 25.04 23.14 13.02
CA ARG A 505 25.71 23.05 11.70
C ARG A 505 26.31 21.70 11.23
N SER A 506 25.89 21.34 10.01
CA SER A 506 26.57 20.55 8.95
C SER A 506 26.83 19.07 9.25
N THR A 507 26.04 18.21 8.61
CA THR A 507 26.29 16.78 8.46
C THR A 507 27.65 16.54 7.79
N ARG A 508 28.44 15.61 8.36
CA ARG A 508 29.40 14.83 7.57
C ARG A 508 28.57 13.96 6.63
N ARG A 509 28.90 13.98 5.34
CA ARG A 509 28.29 13.14 4.30
C ARG A 509 28.23 11.68 4.79
N LEU A 510 27.02 11.10 4.80
CA LEU A 510 26.80 9.65 4.81
C LEU A 510 26.83 9.11 3.39
#